data_AF-A0A7J8MTI5-F1
#
_entry.id   AF-A0A7J8MTI5-F1
#
_cell.length_a   1.000
_cell.length_b   1.000
_cell.length_c   1.000
_cell.angle_alpha   90.00
_cell.angle_beta   90.00
_cell.angle_gamma   90.00
#
_symmetry.space_group_name_H-M   'P 1'
#
loop_
_entity.id
_entity.type
_entity.pdbx_description
1 polymer ?
#
loop_
_entity_poly.entity_id
_entity_poly.type
_entity_poly.pdbx_seq_one_letter_code
_entity_poly.pdbx_strand_id
1 'polypeptide(L)' 'MLKAKPNLESRIRTLKRDLTIVYDMLSGKDNGSFCWDKHRLMVVVEDAVWNAYISGNMFKQLQIF' A
#
# COMPACT_ATOMS: atom_id res chain seq x y z
N MET A 1 -13.30 27.18 18.84
CA MET A 1 -13.16 25.70 18.79
C MET A 1 -12.39 25.31 17.54
N LEU A 2 -11.12 24.88 17.67
CA LEU A 2 -10.41 24.25 16.55
C LEU A 2 -11.07 22.90 16.24
N LYS A 3 -11.84 22.82 15.15
CA LYS A 3 -12.43 21.56 14.63
C LYS A 3 -11.36 20.62 14.02
N ALA A 4 -10.17 20.56 14.62
CA ALA A 4 -8.97 19.90 14.08
C ALA A 4 -8.72 18.49 14.66
N LYS A 5 -9.58 17.98 15.54
CA LYS A 5 -9.39 16.68 16.20
C LYS A 5 -9.85 15.47 15.35
N PRO A 6 -11.07 15.45 14.78
CA PRO A 6 -11.55 14.26 14.05
C PRO A 6 -10.83 14.06 12.71
N ASN A 7 -10.44 15.14 12.05
CA ASN A 7 -9.72 15.08 10.77
C ASN A 7 -8.26 14.65 10.95
N LEU A 8 -7.66 14.85 12.13
CA LEU A 8 -6.31 14.36 12.41
C LEU A 8 -6.32 12.85 12.63
N GLU A 9 -7.28 12.33 13.40
CA GLU A 9 -7.42 10.89 13.65
C GLU A 9 -7.67 10.11 12.35
N SER A 10 -8.55 10.61 11.48
CA SER A 10 -8.80 9.98 10.18
C SER A 10 -7.56 10.00 9.30
N ARG A 11 -6.83 11.12 9.24
CA ARG A 11 -5.57 11.22 8.50
C ARG A 11 -4.50 10.28 9.02
N ILE A 12 -4.34 10.16 10.34
CA ILE A 12 -3.38 9.21 10.95
C ILE A 12 -3.77 7.77 10.60
N ARG A 13 -5.06 7.43 10.62
CA ARG A 13 -5.53 6.10 10.25
C ARG A 13 -5.23 5.78 8.78
N THR A 14 -5.48 6.72 7.87
CA THR A 14 -5.15 6.58 6.45
C THR A 14 -3.64 6.40 6.26
N LEU A 15 -2.83 7.28 6.84
CA LEU A 15 -1.36 7.18 6.76
C LEU A 15 -0.82 5.85 7.28
N LYS A 16 -1.34 5.34 8.39
CA LYS A 16 -0.96 4.02 8.91
C LYS A 16 -1.29 2.90 7.94
N ARG A 17 -2.48 2.91 7.33
CA ARG A 17 -2.87 1.90 6.32
C ARG A 17 -1.95 1.96 5.10
N ASP A 18 -1.72 3.15 4.55
CA ASP A 18 -0.88 3.33 3.36
C ASP A 18 0.57 2.87 3.64
N LEU A 19 1.11 3.19 4.82
CA LEU A 19 2.43 2.73 5.26
C LEU A 19 2.50 1.20 5.40
N THR A 20 1.47 0.57 5.97
CA THR A 20 1.42 -0.90 6.08
C THR A 20 1.39 -1.55 4.70
N ILE A 21 0.63 -1.02 3.74
CA ILE A 21 0.59 -1.54 2.37
C ILE A 21 1.98 -1.50 1.72
N VAL A 22 2.66 -0.34 1.80
CA VAL A 22 4.01 -0.19 1.25
C VAL A 22 5.00 -1.10 1.97
N TYR A 23 4.91 -1.22 3.29
CA TYR A 23 5.74 -2.12 4.06
C TYR A 23 5.55 -3.58 3.63
N ASP A 24 4.31 -4.03 3.45
CA ASP A 24 3.98 -5.39 3.02
C ASP A 24 4.47 -5.67 1.59
N MET A 25 4.38 -4.67 0.68
CA MET A 25 4.97 -4.77 -0.66
C MET A 25 6.48 -5.00 -0.60
N LEU A 26 7.18 -4.24 0.26
CA LEU A 26 8.64 -4.29 0.38
C LEU A 26 9.15 -5.46 1.22
N SER A 27 8.34 -5.99 2.14
CA SER A 27 8.69 -7.10 3.04
C SER A 27 8.08 -8.45 2.66
N GLY A 28 7.29 -8.48 1.59
CA GLY A 28 6.51 -9.62 1.14
C GLY A 28 7.32 -10.89 0.87
N LYS A 29 6.65 -12.03 1.04
CA LYS A 29 7.19 -13.40 0.97
C LYS A 29 7.78 -13.80 -0.39
N ASP A 30 7.48 -13.03 -1.44
CA ASP A 30 7.95 -13.23 -2.81
C ASP A 30 9.26 -12.46 -3.11
N ASN A 31 10.13 -12.36 -2.11
CA ASN A 31 11.55 -12.01 -2.18
C ASN A 31 11.94 -10.86 -3.13
N GLY A 32 11.37 -9.67 -2.94
CA GLY A 32 11.99 -8.44 -3.45
C GLY A 32 11.64 -8.06 -4.89
N SER A 33 10.50 -8.52 -5.41
CA SER A 33 10.01 -8.03 -6.70
C SER A 33 9.68 -6.53 -6.64
N PHE A 34 9.17 -6.05 -5.50
CA PHE A 34 8.97 -4.62 -5.26
C PHE A 34 10.23 -3.99 -4.66
N CYS A 35 10.67 -2.88 -5.24
CA CYS A 35 11.79 -2.10 -4.76
C CYS A 35 11.36 -0.65 -4.47
N TRP A 36 12.05 0.02 -3.54
CA TRP A 36 11.84 1.44 -3.28
C TRP A 36 12.82 2.30 -4.09
N ASP A 37 12.29 3.10 -5.01
CA ASP A 37 13.07 4.11 -5.72
C ASP A 37 13.23 5.36 -4.83
N LYS A 38 14.44 5.57 -4.31
CA LYS A 38 14.76 6.73 -3.44
C LYS A 38 14.72 8.07 -4.19
N HIS A 39 14.92 8.08 -5.50
CA HIS A 39 14.90 9.31 -6.30
C HIS A 39 13.49 9.75 -6.63
N ARG A 40 12.61 8.77 -6.90
CA ARG A 40 11.19 9.02 -7.23
C ARG A 40 10.26 8.97 -6.03
N LEU A 41 10.76 8.49 -4.88
CA LEU A 41 10.01 8.29 -3.65
C LEU A 41 8.77 7.42 -3.85
N MET A 42 8.93 6.31 -4.57
CA MET A 42 7.84 5.39 -4.89
C MET A 42 8.31 3.95 -5.00
N VAL A 43 7.36 3.02 -4.91
CA VAL A 43 7.60 1.61 -5.20
C VAL A 43 7.71 1.42 -6.72
N VAL A 44 8.73 0.70 -7.15
CA VAL A 44 8.97 0.33 -8.55
C VAL A 44 9.09 -1.19 -8.68
N VAL A 45 8.59 -1.70 -9.79
CA VAL A 45 8.53 -3.13 -10.10
C VAL A 45 8.23 -3.31 -11.59
N GLU A 46 8.43 -4.52 -12.12
CA GLU A 46 7.95 -4.92 -13.45
C GLU A 46 6.42 -4.93 -13.55
N ASP A 47 5.89 -4.54 -14.72
CA ASP A 47 4.45 -4.48 -14.98
C ASP A 47 3.73 -5.80 -14.72
N ALA A 48 4.37 -6.94 -15.04
CA ALA A 48 3.79 -8.26 -14.83
C ALA A 48 3.50 -8.54 -13.35
N VAL A 49 4.43 -8.17 -12.46
CA VAL A 49 4.27 -8.34 -11.01
C VAL A 49 3.25 -7.33 -10.46
N TRP A 50 3.25 -6.08 -10.95
CA TRP A 50 2.25 -5.08 -10.58
C TRP A 50 0.83 -5.56 -10.93
N ASN A 51 0.64 -6.07 -12.14
CA ASN A 51 -0.64 -6.61 -12.61
C ASN A 51 -1.08 -7.85 -11.81
N ALA A 52 -0.15 -8.75 -11.47
CA ALA A 52 -0.43 -9.91 -10.64
C ALA A 52 -0.86 -9.51 -9.21
N TYR A 53 -0.18 -8.52 -8.61
CA TYR A 53 -0.49 -8.01 -7.28
C TYR A 53 -1.87 -7.34 -7.22
N ILE A 54 -2.18 -6.49 -8.21
CA ILE A 54 -3.50 -5.85 -8.31
C ILE A 54 -4.59 -6.91 -8.49
N SER A 55 -4.38 -7.87 -9.40
CA SER A 55 -5.35 -8.94 -9.64
C SER A 55 -5.60 -9.74 -8.37
N GLY A 56 -4.54 -10.21 -7.69
CA GLY A 56 -4.65 -10.96 -6.44
C GLY A 56 -5.36 -10.20 -5.31
N ASN A 57 -5.11 -8.91 -5.16
CA ASN A 57 -5.79 -8.09 -4.15
C ASN A 57 -7.24 -7.74 -4.53
N MET A 58 -7.52 -7.54 -5.82
CA MET A 58 -8.89 -7.35 -6.32
C MET A 58 -9.74 -8.62 -6.07
N PHE A 59 -9.16 -9.80 -6.28
CA PHE A 59 -9.84 -11.07 -5.97
C PHE A 59 -10.08 -11.26 -4.46
N LYS A 60 -9.18 -10.80 -3.58
CA LYS A 60 -9.43 -10.78 -2.13
C LYS A 60 -10.60 -9.87 -1.75
N GLN A 61 -10.78 -8.75 -2.45
CA GLN A 61 -11.88 -7.82 -2.18
C GLN A 61 -13.24 -8.37 -2.68
N LEU A 62 -13.24 -9.17 -3.74
CA LEU A 62 -14.44 -9.84 -4.27
C LEU A 62 -14.85 -11.09 -3.47
N GLN A 63 -13.94 -11.75 -2.75
CA GLN A 63 -14.28 -12.88 -1.86
C GLN A 63 -14.80 -12.44 -0.47
N ILE A 64 -14.87 -11.14 -0.20
CA ILE A 64 -15.45 -10.59 1.05
C ILE A 64 -16.94 -10.22 0.87
N PHE A 65 -17.50 -10.50 -0.32
CA PHE A 65 -18.94 -10.49 -0.60
C PHE A 65 -19.39 -11.89 -1.07
#